data_AF-A0A4P6JUB3-F1
#
_entry.id   AF-A0A4P6JUB3-F1
#
_cell.length_a   1.000
_cell.length_b   1.000
_cell.length_c   1.000
_cell.angle_alpha   90.00
_cell.angle_beta   90.00
_cell.angle_gamma   90.00
#
_symmetry.space_group_name_H-M   'P 1'
#
loop_
_entity.id
_entity.type
_entity.pdbx_description
1 polymer ?
#
loop_
_entity_poly.entity_id
_entity_poly.type
_entity_poly.pdbx_seq_one_letter_code
_entity_poly.pdbx_strand_id
1 'polypeptide(L)' 'MSERWVTIKVAAKRFNLPASKISRWANRGLIPTKPNLFDKRSRLVELNELQAKITELNAIQDLAEANLAEDLTNGNA' A
#
# COMPACT_ATOMS: atom_id res chain seq x y z
N MET A 1 -8.01 -12.59 12.58
CA MET A 1 -8.07 -11.11 12.39
C MET A 1 -9.32 -10.82 11.57
N SER A 2 -10.21 -9.94 12.01
CA SER A 2 -11.45 -9.66 11.28
C SER A 2 -11.15 -8.93 9.97
N GLU A 3 -11.65 -9.44 8.85
CA GLU A 3 -11.58 -8.77 7.55
C GLU A 3 -12.28 -7.41 7.64
N ARG A 4 -11.51 -6.32 7.56
CA ARG A 4 -12.06 -4.97 7.61
C ARG A 4 -12.07 -4.39 6.21
N TRP A 5 -13.25 -4.31 5.60
CA TRP A 5 -13.46 -3.70 4.30
C TRP A 5 -13.79 -2.21 4.45
N VAL A 6 -13.05 -1.33 3.78
CA VAL A 6 -13.24 0.13 3.86
C VAL A 6 -13.14 0.78 2.50
N THR A 7 -13.67 1.99 2.34
CA THR A 7 -13.50 2.74 1.08
C THR A 7 -12.05 3.18 0.92
N ILE A 8 -11.61 3.35 -0.33
CA ILE A 8 -10.27 3.88 -0.67
C ILE A 8 -10.00 5.20 0.04
N LYS A 9 -11.00 6.09 0.15
CA LYS A 9 -10.86 7.39 0.83
C LYS A 9 -10.56 7.24 2.32
N VAL A 10 -11.19 6.29 2.99
CA VAL A 10 -10.94 6.00 4.41
C VAL A 10 -9.56 5.37 4.59
N ALA A 11 -9.20 4.41 3.73
CA ALA A 11 -7.88 3.81 3.75
C ALA A 11 -6.76 4.83 3.52
N ALA A 12 -6.91 5.72 2.52
CA ALA A 12 -5.97 6.79 2.21
C ALA A 12 -5.69 7.68 3.43
N LYS A 13 -6.74 8.11 4.13
CA LYS A 13 -6.61 8.90 5.36
C LYS A 13 -5.90 8.13 6.47
N ARG A 14 -6.25 6.85 6.66
CA ARG A 14 -5.71 6.02 7.73
C ARG A 14 -4.21 5.75 7.59
N PHE A 15 -3.77 5.50 6.36
CA PHE A 15 -2.37 5.18 6.06
C PHE A 15 -1.56 6.38 5.59
N ASN A 16 -2.13 7.58 5.59
CA ASN A 16 -1.52 8.78 5.05
C ASN A 16 -0.96 8.57 3.62
N LEU A 17 -1.72 7.88 2.78
CA LEU A 17 -1.34 7.58 1.39
C LEU A 17 -2.25 8.29 0.41
N PRO A 18 -1.73 8.70 -0.77
CA PRO A 18 -2.57 9.22 -1.84
C PRO A 18 -3.61 8.16 -2.25
N ALA A 19 -4.88 8.56 -2.29
CA ALA A 19 -5.97 7.69 -2.74
C ALA A 19 -5.72 7.13 -4.16
N SER A 20 -5.02 7.88 -5.01
CA SER A 20 -4.62 7.45 -6.36
C SER A 20 -3.62 6.29 -6.35
N LYS A 21 -2.79 6.15 -5.31
CA LYS A 21 -1.84 5.04 -5.15
C LYS A 21 -2.60 3.76 -4.81
N ILE A 22 -3.49 3.82 -3.81
CA ILE A 22 -4.35 2.70 -3.42
C ILE A 22 -5.27 2.29 -4.58
N SER A 23 -5.86 3.26 -5.29
CA SER A 23 -6.70 2.99 -6.47
C SER A 23 -5.93 2.27 -7.58
N ARG A 24 -4.65 2.64 -7.81
CA ARG A 24 -3.79 1.93 -8.77
C ARG A 24 -3.52 0.49 -8.35
N TRP A 25 -3.26 0.24 -7.07
CA TRP A 25 -3.07 -1.12 -6.57
C TRP A 25 -4.32 -1.98 -6.69
N ALA A 26 -5.47 -1.42 -6.30
CA ALA A 26 -6.79 -2.02 -6.51
C ALA A 26 -7.04 -2.39 -7.98
N ASN A 27 -6.76 -1.47 -8.92
CA ASN A 27 -6.94 -1.71 -10.35
C ASN A 27 -5.98 -2.75 -10.93
N ARG A 28 -4.80 -2.91 -10.34
CA ARG A 28 -3.81 -3.92 -10.73
C ARG A 28 -4.04 -5.28 -10.07
N GLY A 29 -5.07 -5.42 -9.24
CA GLY A 29 -5.34 -6.65 -8.50
C GLY A 29 -4.32 -6.96 -7.40
N LEU A 30 -3.54 -5.96 -6.95
CA LEU A 30 -2.53 -6.14 -5.90
C LEU A 30 -3.12 -6.17 -4.49
N ILE A 31 -4.36 -5.70 -4.34
CA ILE A 31 -5.12 -5.75 -3.09
C ILE A 31 -6.54 -6.21 -3.43
N PRO A 32 -7.20 -7.03 -2.59
CA PRO A 32 -8.58 -7.42 -2.80
C PRO A 32 -9.52 -6.21 -2.80
N THR A 33 -10.48 -6.24 -3.72
CA THR A 33 -11.53 -5.22 -3.80
C THR A 33 -12.90 -5.86 -3.95
N LYS A 34 -13.92 -5.17 -3.45
CA LYS A 34 -15.32 -5.57 -3.68
C LYS A 34 -16.23 -4.37 -3.92
N PRO A 35 -17.38 -4.56 -4.58
CA PRO A 35 -18.35 -3.50 -4.78
C PRO A 35 -18.87 -2.98 -3.45
N ASN A 36 -19.10 -1.66 -3.35
CA ASN A 36 -19.82 -1.10 -2.22
C ASN A 36 -21.33 -1.17 -2.49
N LEU A 37 -22.06 -1.86 -1.61
CA LEU A 37 -23.51 -2.05 -1.73
C LEU A 37 -24.30 -0.75 -1.49
N PHE A 38 -23.73 0.19 -0.73
CA PHE A 38 -24.38 1.46 -0.37
C PHE A 38 -24.07 2.59 -1.36
N ASP A 39 -22.92 2.53 -2.03
CA ASP A 39 -22.49 3.51 -3.01
C ASP A 39 -21.82 2.82 -4.20
N LYS A 40 -22.57 2.67 -5.29
CA LYS A 40 -22.10 2.00 -6.52
C LYS A 40 -20.90 2.70 -7.17
N ARG A 41 -20.61 3.96 -6.83
CA ARG A 41 -19.45 4.70 -7.36
C ARG A 41 -18.17 4.43 -6.58
N SER A 42 -18.28 3.82 -5.40
CA SER A 42 -17.14 3.51 -4.53
C SER A 42 -16.84 2.01 -4.53
N ARG A 43 -15.56 1.68 -4.40
CA ARG A 43 -15.10 0.31 -4.12
C ARG A 43 -14.57 0.22 -2.70
N LEU A 44 -14.77 -0.94 -2.10
CA LEU A 44 -14.17 -1.30 -0.83
C LEU A 44 -12.86 -2.04 -1.09
N VAL A 45 -11.85 -1.71 -0.30
CA VAL A 45 -10.55 -2.39 -0.25
C VAL A 45 -10.45 -3.11 1.08
N GLU A 46 -9.75 -4.25 1.07
CA GLU A 46 -9.44 -4.97 2.29
C GLU A 46 -8.26 -4.30 3.03
N LEU A 47 -8.47 -3.97 4.30
CA LEU A 47 -7.55 -3.13 5.07
C LEU A 47 -6.30 -3.92 5.51
N ASN A 48 -6.43 -5.21 5.85
CA ASN A 48 -5.31 -6.04 6.28
C ASN A 48 -4.32 -6.28 5.14
N GLU A 49 -4.84 -6.66 3.97
CA GLU A 49 -4.04 -6.83 2.75
C GLU A 49 -3.38 -5.53 2.30
N LEU A 50 -4.11 -4.42 2.39
CA LEU A 50 -3.52 -3.11 2.12
C LEU A 50 -2.37 -2.79 3.10
N GLN A 51 -2.54 -3.10 4.38
CA GLN A 51 -1.49 -2.90 5.39
C GLN A 51 -0.27 -3.79 5.08
N ALA A 52 -0.48 -5.07 4.78
CA ALA A 52 0.59 -5.99 4.41
C ALA A 52 1.38 -5.46 3.20
N LYS A 53 0.67 -4.95 2.19
CA LYS A 53 1.32 -4.39 1.00
C LYS A 53 2.14 -3.14 1.30
N ILE A 54 1.69 -2.31 2.21
CA ILE A 54 2.43 -1.12 2.64
C ILE A 54 3.70 -1.53 3.39
N THR A 55 3.60 -2.49 4.31
CA THR A 55 4.74 -3.00 5.06
C THR A 55 5.78 -3.63 4.14
N GLU A 56 5.37 -4.43 3.16
CA GLU A 56 6.26 -5.03 2.15
C GLU A 56 7.04 -3.96 1.39
N LEU A 57 6.36 -2.89 0.93
CA LEU A 57 7.00 -1.82 0.18
C LEU A 57 7.97 -0.98 1.02
N ASN A 58 7.65 -0.74 2.29
CA ASN A 58 8.55 -0.03 3.18
C ASN A 58 9.81 -0.88 3.46
N ALA A 59 9.67 -2.19 3.68
CA ALA A 59 10.82 -3.07 3.86
C ALA A 59 11.75 -3.09 2.63
N ILE A 60 11.18 -3.05 1.41
CA ILE A 60 11.98 -2.95 0.18
C ILE A 60 12.71 -1.60 0.09
N GLN A 61 12.06 -0.51 0.49
CA GLN A 61 12.68 0.82 0.52
C GLN A 61 13.86 0.86 1.49
N ASP A 62 13.67 0.32 2.71
CA ASP A 62 14.71 0.26 3.74
C ASP A 62 15.93 -0.56 3.26
N LEU A 63 15.69 -1.69 2.58
CA LEU A 63 16.77 -2.51 1.99
C LEU A 63 17.49 -1.79 0.84
N ALA A 64 16.76 -1.04 0.01
CA ALA A 64 17.36 -0.27 -1.08
C ALA A 64 18.27 0.84 -0.54
N GLU A 65 17.86 1.49 0.54
CA GLU A 65 18.65 2.53 1.21
C GLU A 65 19.92 1.95 1.87
N ALA A 66 19.81 0.77 2.51
CA ALA A 66 20.96 0.09 3.09
C ALA A 66 22.03 -0.27 2.04
N ASN A 67 21.63 -0.84 0.90
CA ASN A 67 22.55 -1.20 -0.17
C ASN A 67 23.22 0.03 -0.81
N LEU A 68 22.49 1.15 -0.94
CA LEU A 68 23.05 2.38 -1.49
C LEU A 68 24.08 3.02 -0.54
N ALA A 69 23.86 2.92 0.77
CA ALA A 69 24.81 3.39 1.78
C ALA A 69 26.12 2.60 1.77
N GLU A 70 26.06 1.28 1.57
CA GLU A 70 27.26 0.42 1.50
C GLU A 70 28.11 0.71 0.26
N ASP A 71 27.49 0.96 -0.90
CA ASP A 71 28.20 1.28 -2.16
C ASP A 71 29.03 2.57 -2.06
N LEU A 72 28.47 3.62 -1.44
CA LEU A 72 29.17 4.88 -1.21
C LEU A 72 30.35 4.76 -0.23
N THR A 73 30.30 3.81 0.71
CA THR A 73 31.42 3.57 1.65
C THR A 73 32.54 2.71 1.07
N ASN A 74 32.24 1.85 0.08
CA ASN A 74 33.21 0.94 -0.53
C ASN A 74 33.86 1.50 -1.81
N GLY A 75 33.27 2.53 -2.44
CA GLY A 75 33.79 3.17 -3.66
C GLY A 75 34.85 4.27 -3.45
N ASN A 76 35.33 4.48 -2.22
CA ASN A 76 36.27 5.55 -1.88
C ASN A 76 37.57 4.97 -1.26
N ALA A 77 38.21 4.03 -1.98
CA ALA A 77 39.52 3.47 -1.66
C ALA A 77 40.46 3.54 -2.87
#